data_AF-A0A1C4YKS1-F1
#
_entry.id   AF-A0A1C4YKS1-F1
#
_cell.length_a   1.000
_cell.length_b   1.000
_cell.length_c   1.000
_cell.angle_alpha   90.00
_cell.angle_beta   90.00
_cell.angle_gamma   90.00
#
_symmetry.space_group_name_H-M   'P 1'
#
loop_
_entity.id
_entity.type
_entity.pdbx_description
1 polymer ?
#
loop_
_entity_poly.entity_id
_entity_poly.type
_entity_poly.pdbx_seq_one_letter_code
_entity_poly.pdbx_strand_id
1 'polypeptide(L)'
;MAAELAITPPTERRPGPAVGGAGGERFGADRIGRAAAIVGVPGGDRPARPATNRRSPVSRARVLLPPALLGVVLVALVVSGIRPYDRLTWLLETVWVIVGIPVLLLTWRRFPLTTLLCCLLAAHAIVLIVGGHHTYARTPVGNWVRDLFDLSRNPYDRLGHFAQGFVPAILIREILVRRSPLRGSRWLAPLVVCACLAFSAVFEMFEWWSAVVAGSAADDFLATQGDVWDTQWDMFLALVGAITSLALLSRLHDRELPPPPADPRRSPVGSDQPRMTA
;
A
#
# COMPACT_ATOMS: atom_id res chain seq x y z
N MET A 1 28.91 -6.78 39.06
CA MET A 1 28.15 -5.75 39.78
C MET A 1 26.70 -5.92 39.38
N ALA A 2 25.94 -6.56 40.25
CA ALA A 2 24.57 -7.02 40.01
C ALA A 2 23.57 -5.85 40.10
N ALA A 3 22.56 -5.87 39.24
CA ALA A 3 21.31 -5.16 39.46
C ALA A 3 20.17 -6.07 38.99
N GLU A 4 19.66 -6.81 39.95
CA GLU A 4 18.50 -7.67 39.91
C GLU A 4 17.25 -6.78 39.89
N LEU A 5 16.44 -6.85 38.82
CA LEU A 5 15.18 -6.13 38.74
C LEU A 5 14.03 -7.15 38.75
N ALA A 6 13.36 -7.18 39.88
CA ALA A 6 12.24 -8.04 40.22
C ALA A 6 11.07 -7.86 39.24
N ILE A 7 10.68 -8.97 38.60
CA ILE A 7 9.43 -9.09 37.85
C ILE A 7 8.33 -9.44 38.86
N THR A 8 7.39 -8.52 39.08
CA THR A 8 6.14 -8.79 39.79
C THR A 8 5.08 -9.24 38.79
N PRO A 9 4.39 -10.38 38.98
CA PRO A 9 3.30 -10.79 38.12
C PRO A 9 1.99 -10.06 38.50
N PRO A 10 1.11 -9.75 37.54
CA PRO A 10 -0.20 -9.17 37.84
C PRO A 10 -1.16 -10.21 38.43
N THR A 11 -1.91 -9.77 39.43
CA THR A 11 -2.91 -10.52 40.19
C THR A 11 -4.13 -10.89 39.34
N GLU A 12 -4.45 -12.18 39.31
CA GLU A 12 -5.72 -12.71 38.79
C GLU A 12 -6.90 -12.19 39.65
N ARG A 13 -7.95 -11.67 39.00
CA ARG A 13 -9.28 -11.50 39.61
C ARG A 13 -10.28 -12.40 38.89
N ARG A 14 -11.00 -13.22 39.66
CA ARG A 14 -12.29 -13.85 39.34
C ARG A 14 -13.18 -13.78 40.60
N PRO A 15 -14.49 -14.08 40.53
CA PRO A 15 -15.53 -13.48 39.70
C PRO A 15 -16.72 -12.99 40.57
N GLY A 16 -17.55 -12.07 40.06
CA GLY A 16 -18.81 -11.63 40.70
C GLY A 16 -20.05 -12.04 39.87
N PRO A 17 -21.23 -12.21 40.49
CA PRO A 17 -22.22 -13.19 40.08
C PRO A 17 -23.12 -12.76 38.91
N ALA A 18 -23.57 -13.77 38.18
CA ALA A 18 -24.64 -13.70 37.21
C ALA A 18 -25.99 -13.46 37.90
N VAL A 19 -26.77 -12.50 37.38
CA VAL A 19 -28.19 -12.37 37.67
C VAL A 19 -28.93 -12.62 36.37
N GLY A 20 -29.71 -13.70 36.35
CA GLY A 20 -30.67 -14.00 35.30
C GLY A 20 -31.93 -13.16 35.44
N GLY A 21 -32.58 -12.93 34.31
CA GLY A 21 -33.87 -12.26 34.23
C GLY A 21 -34.53 -12.62 32.91
N ALA A 22 -35.33 -13.68 32.94
CA ALA A 22 -36.21 -14.10 31.87
C ALA A 22 -37.30 -13.03 31.63
N GLY A 23 -37.67 -12.83 30.37
CA GLY A 23 -38.73 -11.89 29.98
C GLY A 23 -39.07 -12.05 28.51
N GLY A 24 -39.56 -13.24 28.14
CA GLY A 24 -40.17 -13.46 26.83
C GLY A 24 -41.60 -12.92 26.85
N GLU A 25 -41.84 -11.82 26.14
CA GLU A 25 -43.18 -11.37 25.83
C GLU A 25 -43.49 -11.59 24.35
N ARG A 26 -44.61 -12.29 24.16
CA ARG A 26 -45.15 -12.75 22.89
C ARG A 26 -45.85 -11.58 22.21
N PHE A 27 -45.45 -11.22 21.00
CA PHE A 27 -46.20 -10.29 20.16
C PHE A 27 -47.39 -11.02 19.55
N GLY A 28 -48.59 -10.71 20.05
CA GLY A 28 -49.86 -11.13 19.48
C GLY A 28 -50.11 -10.37 18.18
N ALA A 29 -50.27 -11.13 17.10
CA ALA A 29 -50.96 -10.68 15.90
C ALA A 29 -52.45 -10.56 16.23
N ASP A 30 -53.07 -9.43 15.86
CA ASP A 30 -54.48 -9.32 15.44
C ASP A 30 -54.87 -7.84 15.30
N ARG A 31 -54.98 -7.36 14.06
CA ARG A 31 -56.29 -6.92 13.54
C ARG A 31 -56.23 -6.40 12.11
N ILE A 32 -56.98 -7.13 11.29
CA ILE A 32 -57.54 -6.72 10.01
C ILE A 32 -58.56 -5.59 10.25
N GLY A 33 -58.55 -4.56 9.41
CA GLY A 33 -59.55 -3.50 9.44
C GLY A 33 -59.41 -2.54 8.25
N ARG A 34 -60.19 -2.81 7.20
CA ARG A 34 -60.35 -1.98 5.99
C ARG A 34 -60.83 -0.57 6.32
N ALA A 35 -60.36 0.43 5.57
CA ALA A 35 -61.18 1.54 5.12
C ALA A 35 -60.58 2.16 3.85
N ALA A 36 -61.30 2.03 2.75
CA ALA A 36 -61.10 2.80 1.53
C ALA A 36 -61.76 4.17 1.71
N ALA A 37 -61.09 5.24 1.30
CA ALA A 37 -61.74 6.50 0.99
C ALA A 37 -60.94 7.27 -0.06
N ILE A 38 -61.69 7.62 -1.09
CA ILE A 38 -61.37 8.31 -2.34
C ILE A 38 -61.16 9.80 -2.05
N VAL A 39 -60.03 10.38 -2.50
CA VAL A 39 -59.93 11.80 -2.88
C VAL A 39 -58.95 11.92 -4.05
N GLY A 40 -59.40 12.54 -5.13
CA GLY A 40 -58.65 12.71 -6.37
C GLY A 40 -57.53 13.74 -6.29
N VAL A 41 -56.51 13.55 -7.12
CA VAL A 41 -55.50 14.57 -7.45
C VAL A 41 -55.32 14.58 -8.98
N PRO A 42 -55.43 15.75 -9.65
CA PRO A 42 -55.17 15.89 -11.07
C PRO A 42 -53.67 16.12 -11.31
N GLY A 43 -53.10 15.44 -12.30
CA GLY A 43 -51.73 15.70 -12.74
C GLY A 43 -51.11 14.50 -13.41
N GLY A 44 -51.07 14.50 -14.74
CA GLY A 44 -50.30 13.53 -15.50
C GLY A 44 -48.81 13.79 -15.33
N ASP A 45 -48.20 13.18 -14.32
CA ASP A 45 -46.76 13.03 -14.25
C ASP A 45 -46.32 11.98 -15.26
N ARG A 46 -45.63 12.44 -16.31
CA ARG A 46 -44.86 11.54 -17.18
C ARG A 46 -43.92 10.72 -16.28
N PRO A 47 -43.81 9.39 -16.47
CA PRO A 47 -42.83 8.62 -15.69
C PRO A 47 -41.45 9.19 -15.97
N ALA A 48 -40.80 9.70 -14.92
CA ALA A 48 -39.42 10.13 -14.99
C ALA A 48 -38.60 8.97 -15.55
N ARG A 49 -38.02 9.15 -16.75
CA ARG A 49 -37.08 8.18 -17.32
C ARG A 49 -36.03 7.87 -16.24
N PRO A 50 -35.73 6.58 -15.96
CA PRO A 50 -34.70 6.24 -15.00
C PRO A 50 -33.42 6.93 -15.47
N ALA A 51 -32.87 7.80 -14.62
CA ALA A 51 -31.63 8.49 -14.90
C ALA A 51 -30.59 7.41 -15.19
N THR A 52 -30.27 7.22 -16.48
CA THR A 52 -29.23 6.28 -16.88
C THR A 52 -27.96 6.78 -16.20
N ASN A 53 -27.49 6.04 -15.20
CA ASN A 53 -26.29 6.35 -14.43
C ASN A 53 -25.08 6.27 -15.37
N ARG A 54 -24.89 7.31 -16.20
CA ARG A 54 -23.71 7.50 -17.02
C ARG A 54 -22.59 7.90 -16.09
N ARG A 55 -22.00 6.90 -15.43
CA ARG A 55 -20.70 7.01 -14.79
C ARG A 55 -19.75 7.74 -15.75
N SER A 56 -19.22 8.88 -15.32
CA SER A 56 -18.33 9.71 -16.13
C SER A 56 -17.13 8.88 -16.62
N PRO A 57 -16.54 9.17 -17.78
CA PRO A 57 -15.40 8.43 -18.31
C PRO A 57 -14.24 8.30 -17.28
N VAL A 58 -14.01 9.35 -16.50
CA VAL A 58 -13.02 9.38 -15.40
C VAL A 58 -13.32 8.37 -14.30
N SER A 59 -14.59 8.18 -13.95
CA SER A 59 -14.99 7.19 -12.93
C SER A 59 -14.84 5.75 -13.42
N ARG A 60 -15.04 5.50 -14.72
CA ARG A 60 -14.81 4.16 -15.31
C ARG A 60 -13.34 3.82 -15.38
N ALA A 61 -12.50 4.76 -15.83
CA ALA A 61 -11.05 4.57 -15.90
C ALA A 61 -10.46 4.20 -14.52
N ARG A 62 -10.87 4.89 -13.45
CA ARG A 62 -10.42 4.59 -12.08
C ARG A 62 -10.80 3.19 -11.60
N VAL A 63 -11.94 2.65 -12.03
CA VAL A 63 -12.39 1.30 -11.66
C VAL A 63 -11.67 0.23 -12.48
N LEU A 64 -11.40 0.49 -13.76
CA LEU A 64 -10.80 -0.48 -14.68
C LEU A 64 -9.27 -0.49 -14.66
N LEU A 65 -8.63 0.58 -14.19
CA LEU A 65 -7.18 0.69 -14.21
C LEU A 65 -6.46 -0.34 -13.33
N PRO A 66 -6.84 -0.58 -12.05
CA PRO A 66 -6.18 -1.60 -11.24
C PRO A 66 -6.19 -3.02 -11.85
N PRO A 67 -7.32 -3.58 -12.31
CA PRO A 67 -7.30 -4.90 -12.95
C PRO A 67 -6.55 -4.92 -14.28
N ALA A 68 -6.55 -3.82 -15.04
CA ALA A 68 -5.75 -3.72 -16.27
C ALA A 68 -4.24 -3.75 -15.96
N LEU A 69 -3.78 -3.00 -14.96
CA LEU A 69 -2.40 -3.02 -14.49
C LEU A 69 -1.98 -4.41 -14.01
N LEU A 70 -2.85 -5.08 -13.23
CA LEU A 70 -2.61 -6.46 -12.81
C LEU A 70 -2.45 -7.39 -14.02
N GLY A 71 -3.30 -7.26 -15.04
CA GLY A 71 -3.19 -8.03 -16.28
C GLY A 71 -1.85 -7.82 -16.98
N VAL A 72 -1.39 -6.57 -17.08
CA VAL A 72 -0.07 -6.23 -17.66
C VAL A 72 1.07 -6.88 -16.86
N VAL A 73 1.05 -6.77 -15.54
CA VAL A 73 2.08 -7.35 -14.66
C VAL A 73 2.09 -8.88 -14.78
N LEU A 74 0.93 -9.54 -14.82
CA LEU A 74 0.83 -10.99 -14.98
C LEU A 74 1.39 -11.46 -16.33
N VAL A 75 1.05 -10.75 -17.41
CA VAL A 75 1.60 -11.06 -18.75
C VAL A 75 3.11 -10.87 -18.75
N ALA A 76 3.61 -9.76 -18.21
CA ALA A 76 5.05 -9.50 -18.12
C ALA A 76 5.77 -10.59 -17.30
N LEU A 77 5.21 -11.00 -16.16
CA LEU A 77 5.76 -12.04 -15.31
C LEU A 77 5.84 -13.38 -16.04
N VAL A 78 4.77 -13.81 -16.71
CA VAL A 78 4.74 -15.06 -17.48
C VAL A 78 5.74 -15.01 -18.63
N VAL A 79 5.75 -13.93 -19.41
CA VAL A 79 6.67 -13.78 -20.55
C VAL A 79 8.13 -13.77 -20.09
N SER A 80 8.44 -13.06 -19.00
CA SER A 80 9.80 -12.99 -18.45
C SER A 80 10.35 -14.35 -17.99
N GLY A 81 9.47 -15.25 -17.54
CA GLY A 81 9.83 -16.60 -17.14
C GLY A 81 10.13 -17.53 -18.32
N ILE A 82 9.86 -17.10 -19.56
CA ILE A 82 10.24 -17.83 -20.77
C ILE A 82 11.71 -17.53 -21.06
N ARG A 83 12.58 -18.50 -20.75
CA ARG A 83 14.03 -18.43 -21.00
C ARG A 83 14.69 -17.18 -20.39
N PRO A 84 14.55 -16.93 -19.06
CA PRO A 84 15.33 -15.89 -18.40
C PRO A 84 16.83 -16.22 -18.50
N TYR A 85 17.67 -15.20 -18.34
CA TYR A 85 19.12 -15.36 -18.40
C TYR A 85 19.63 -16.37 -17.36
N ASP A 86 19.19 -16.23 -16.12
CA ASP A 86 19.36 -17.22 -15.06
C ASP A 86 18.03 -17.48 -14.35
N ARG A 87 17.69 -18.75 -14.12
CA ARG A 87 16.38 -19.13 -13.55
C ARG A 87 16.30 -18.87 -12.05
N LEU A 88 17.40 -19.03 -11.33
CA LEU A 88 17.44 -18.83 -9.88
C LEU A 88 17.38 -17.33 -9.57
N THR A 89 18.19 -16.52 -10.23
CA THR A 89 18.13 -15.05 -10.15
C THR A 89 16.75 -14.56 -10.56
N TRP A 90 16.17 -15.02 -11.67
CA TRP A 90 14.80 -14.64 -12.06
C TRP A 90 13.78 -14.92 -10.95
N LEU A 91 13.84 -16.10 -10.33
CA LEU A 91 12.94 -16.44 -9.23
C LEU A 91 13.14 -15.53 -8.02
N LEU A 92 14.38 -15.29 -7.62
CA LEU A 92 14.72 -14.48 -6.43
C LEU A 92 14.33 -13.02 -6.62
N GLU A 93 14.55 -12.46 -7.81
CA GLU A 93 14.17 -11.07 -8.12
C GLU A 93 12.65 -10.89 -8.23
N THR A 94 11.97 -11.87 -8.84
CA THR A 94 10.51 -11.78 -9.06
C THR A 94 9.67 -12.32 -7.90
N VAL A 95 10.28 -12.90 -6.86
CA VAL A 95 9.55 -13.49 -5.72
C VAL A 95 8.62 -12.48 -5.05
N TRP A 96 9.02 -11.22 -4.97
CA TRP A 96 8.22 -10.15 -4.37
C TRP A 96 6.96 -9.85 -5.18
N VAL A 97 7.01 -9.98 -6.51
CA VAL A 97 5.84 -9.86 -7.38
C VAL A 97 4.96 -11.10 -7.26
N ILE A 98 5.57 -12.29 -7.28
CA ILE A 98 4.88 -13.59 -7.16
C ILE A 98 4.11 -13.69 -5.85
N VAL A 99 4.68 -13.23 -4.74
CA VAL A 99 4.04 -13.20 -3.41
C VAL A 99 3.12 -12.00 -3.25
N GLY A 100 3.50 -10.84 -3.76
CA GLY A 100 2.75 -9.59 -3.63
C GLY A 100 1.38 -9.65 -4.30
N ILE A 101 1.27 -10.29 -5.47
CA ILE A 101 -0.02 -10.41 -6.19
C ILE A 101 -1.07 -11.18 -5.37
N PRO A 102 -0.83 -12.41 -4.88
CA PRO A 102 -1.74 -13.11 -3.99
C PRO A 102 -2.10 -12.31 -2.74
N VAL A 103 -1.13 -11.69 -2.07
CA VAL A 103 -1.38 -10.86 -0.87
C VAL A 103 -2.32 -9.70 -1.20
N LEU A 104 -2.10 -9.03 -2.33
CA LEU A 104 -2.96 -7.95 -2.80
C LEU A 104 -4.39 -8.45 -3.07
N LEU A 105 -4.54 -9.56 -3.79
CA LEU A 105 -5.85 -10.13 -4.11
C LEU A 105 -6.63 -10.55 -2.86
N LEU A 106 -5.96 -11.18 -1.90
CA LEU A 106 -6.57 -11.62 -0.63
C LEU A 106 -7.00 -10.44 0.25
N THR A 107 -6.23 -9.34 0.21
CA THR A 107 -6.51 -8.16 1.03
C THR A 107 -7.44 -7.15 0.34
N TRP A 108 -7.63 -7.24 -0.98
CA TRP A 108 -8.35 -6.24 -1.80
C TRP A 108 -9.74 -5.87 -1.28
N ARG A 109 -10.52 -6.86 -0.83
CA ARG A 109 -11.89 -6.59 -0.31
C ARG A 109 -11.89 -5.82 1.01
N ARG A 110 -10.86 -5.99 1.84
CA ARG A 110 -10.75 -5.35 3.16
C ARG A 110 -9.98 -4.03 3.08
N PHE A 111 -9.02 -3.95 2.18
CA PHE A 111 -8.10 -2.82 2.03
C PHE A 111 -7.82 -2.56 0.54
N PRO A 112 -8.79 -2.02 -0.21
CA PRO A 112 -8.56 -1.64 -1.60
C PRO A 112 -7.54 -0.51 -1.63
N LEU A 113 -6.49 -0.66 -2.44
CA LEU A 113 -5.42 0.33 -2.54
C LEU A 113 -5.85 1.54 -3.37
N THR A 114 -5.20 2.69 -3.13
CA THR A 114 -5.34 3.86 -4.00
C THR A 114 -4.90 3.55 -5.44
N THR A 115 -5.44 4.29 -6.41
CA THR A 115 -5.09 4.11 -7.82
C THR A 115 -3.63 4.47 -8.06
N LEU A 116 -3.17 5.55 -7.42
CA LEU A 116 -1.76 5.94 -7.40
C LEU A 116 -0.87 4.77 -6.95
N LEU A 117 -1.19 4.14 -5.82
CA LEU A 117 -0.40 3.03 -5.30
C LEU A 117 -0.45 1.80 -6.23
N CYS A 118 -1.59 1.50 -6.86
CA CYS A 118 -1.67 0.45 -7.88
C CYS A 118 -0.72 0.72 -9.06
N CYS A 119 -0.67 1.96 -9.57
CA CYS A 119 0.25 2.35 -10.64
C CYS A 119 1.71 2.19 -10.22
N LEU A 120 2.05 2.62 -9.01
CA LEU A 120 3.41 2.52 -8.48
C LEU A 120 3.86 1.06 -8.29
N LEU A 121 3.00 0.23 -7.70
CA LEU A 121 3.28 -1.20 -7.52
C LEU A 121 3.44 -1.91 -8.86
N ALA A 122 2.60 -1.58 -9.86
CA ALA A 122 2.74 -2.14 -11.20
C ALA A 122 4.06 -1.70 -11.85
N ALA A 123 4.42 -0.42 -11.78
CA ALA A 123 5.70 0.07 -12.31
C ALA A 123 6.90 -0.60 -11.63
N HIS A 124 6.87 -0.73 -10.29
CA HIS A 124 7.93 -1.40 -9.54
C HIS A 124 8.02 -2.90 -9.90
N ALA A 125 6.88 -3.58 -10.04
CA ALA A 125 6.86 -4.97 -10.47
C ALA A 125 7.50 -5.15 -11.85
N ILE A 126 7.29 -4.22 -12.79
CA ILE A 126 7.95 -4.26 -14.11
C ILE A 126 9.47 -4.08 -13.97
N VAL A 127 9.96 -3.19 -13.09
CA VAL A 127 11.40 -3.06 -12.82
C VAL A 127 11.99 -4.39 -12.34
N LEU A 128 11.36 -5.03 -11.35
CA LEU A 128 11.80 -6.32 -10.83
C LEU A 128 11.76 -7.43 -11.90
N ILE A 129 10.69 -7.48 -12.71
CA ILE A 129 10.52 -8.46 -13.78
C ILE A 129 11.59 -8.32 -14.87
N VAL A 130 11.88 -7.09 -15.30
CA VAL A 130 12.90 -6.82 -16.32
C VAL A 130 14.29 -7.11 -15.78
N GLY A 131 14.56 -6.71 -14.53
CA GLY A 131 15.79 -7.05 -13.81
C GLY A 131 16.00 -8.56 -13.71
N GLY A 132 15.00 -9.30 -13.25
CA GLY A 132 15.05 -10.76 -13.14
C GLY A 132 15.17 -11.48 -14.48
N HIS A 133 14.54 -10.98 -15.56
CA HIS A 133 14.63 -11.60 -16.89
C HIS A 133 16.06 -11.57 -17.44
N HIS A 134 16.74 -10.42 -17.31
CA HIS A 134 18.07 -10.23 -17.86
C HIS A 134 19.21 -10.55 -16.89
N THR A 135 18.91 -10.57 -15.58
CA THR A 135 19.80 -10.20 -14.48
C THR A 135 20.15 -8.71 -14.47
N TYR A 136 20.20 -8.13 -13.28
CA TYR A 136 20.38 -6.69 -13.06
C TYR A 136 21.63 -6.13 -13.74
N ALA A 137 22.75 -6.85 -13.67
CA ALA A 137 24.01 -6.50 -14.30
C ALA A 137 23.98 -6.48 -15.84
N ARG A 138 22.94 -7.03 -16.47
CA ARG A 138 22.87 -7.22 -17.94
C ARG A 138 21.69 -6.53 -18.60
N THR A 139 20.89 -5.78 -17.84
CA THR A 139 19.72 -5.10 -18.39
C THR A 139 20.12 -4.10 -19.49
N PRO A 140 19.43 -4.10 -20.65
CA PRO A 140 19.76 -3.21 -21.76
C PRO A 140 19.71 -1.72 -21.40
N VAL A 141 18.71 -1.32 -20.61
CA VAL A 141 18.56 0.08 -20.14
C VAL A 141 19.74 0.50 -19.28
N GLY A 142 20.17 -0.38 -18.38
CA GLY A 142 21.33 -0.10 -17.54
C GLY A 142 22.63 0.00 -18.34
N ASN A 143 22.84 -0.87 -19.35
CA ASN A 143 23.99 -0.76 -20.23
C ASN A 143 23.99 0.55 -21.03
N TRP A 144 22.83 1.00 -21.52
CA TRP A 144 22.73 2.30 -22.20
C TRP A 144 23.11 3.47 -21.29
N VAL A 145 22.63 3.48 -20.04
CA VAL A 145 22.99 4.51 -19.05
C VAL A 145 24.48 4.44 -18.71
N ARG A 146 25.01 3.24 -18.53
CA ARG A 146 26.44 3.02 -18.28
C ARG A 146 27.28 3.63 -19.39
N ASP A 147 26.98 3.30 -20.64
CA ASP A 147 27.77 3.75 -21.80
C ASP A 147 27.59 5.26 -22.06
N LEU A 148 26.40 5.82 -21.79
CA LEU A 148 26.13 7.26 -21.97
C LEU A 148 26.89 8.14 -20.96
N PHE A 149 27.10 7.64 -19.74
CA PHE A 149 27.78 8.38 -18.67
C PHE A 149 29.17 7.83 -18.34
N ASP A 150 29.70 6.91 -19.15
CA ASP A 150 30.99 6.24 -18.96
C ASP A 150 31.16 5.64 -17.54
N LEU A 151 30.11 4.96 -17.06
CA LEU A 151 30.12 4.34 -15.74
C LEU A 151 30.87 3.02 -15.76
N SER A 152 31.49 2.67 -14.64
CA SER A 152 32.23 1.41 -14.48
C SER A 152 31.33 0.16 -14.46
N ARG A 153 30.05 0.31 -14.09
CA ARG A 153 29.10 -0.79 -13.90
C ARG A 153 27.71 -0.44 -14.45
N ASN A 154 26.91 -1.47 -14.74
CA ASN A 154 25.50 -1.31 -15.08
C ASN A 154 24.72 -0.84 -13.82
N PRO A 155 24.10 0.36 -13.83
CA PRO A 155 23.47 0.94 -12.63
C PRO A 155 21.98 0.56 -12.48
N TYR A 156 21.48 -0.47 -13.16
CA TYR A 156 20.06 -0.83 -13.08
C TYR A 156 19.62 -1.26 -11.68
N ASP A 157 20.54 -1.85 -10.94
CA ASP A 157 20.38 -2.25 -9.55
C ASP A 157 20.09 -1.06 -8.63
N ARG A 158 20.89 -0.01 -8.78
CA ARG A 158 20.67 1.29 -8.15
C ARG A 158 19.29 1.89 -8.47
N LEU A 159 18.76 1.69 -9.68
CA LEU A 159 17.38 2.07 -10.02
C LEU A 159 16.35 1.21 -9.26
N GLY A 160 16.60 -0.10 -9.15
CA GLY A 160 15.82 -1.03 -8.33
C GLY A 160 15.73 -0.55 -6.88
N HIS A 161 16.87 -0.24 -6.25
CA HIS A 161 16.92 0.24 -4.87
C HIS A 161 16.29 1.62 -4.67
N PHE A 162 16.44 2.54 -5.62
CA PHE A 162 15.66 3.78 -5.60
C PHE A 162 14.15 3.49 -5.62
N ALA A 163 13.70 2.58 -6.49
CA ALA A 163 12.29 2.19 -6.56
C ALA A 163 11.81 1.43 -5.30
N GLN A 164 12.68 0.64 -4.67
CA GLN A 164 12.48 -0.04 -3.39
C GLN A 164 12.26 0.94 -2.23
N GLY A 165 12.84 2.13 -2.29
CA GLY A 165 12.47 3.22 -1.39
C GLY A 165 11.18 3.92 -1.80
N PHE A 166 11.11 4.28 -3.09
CA PHE A 166 10.10 5.19 -3.62
C PHE A 166 8.69 4.63 -3.57
N VAL A 167 8.49 3.38 -3.99
CA VAL A 167 7.15 2.78 -4.09
C VAL A 167 6.63 2.31 -2.72
N PRO A 168 7.41 1.55 -1.93
CA PRO A 168 7.02 1.18 -0.57
C PRO A 168 6.72 2.36 0.36
N ALA A 169 7.32 3.54 0.14
CA ALA A 169 6.97 4.73 0.92
C ALA A 169 5.47 5.08 0.84
N ILE A 170 4.85 4.98 -0.34
CA ILE A 170 3.40 5.22 -0.50
C ILE A 170 2.58 4.06 0.06
N LEU A 171 3.04 2.81 -0.09
CA LEU A 171 2.40 1.64 0.50
C LEU A 171 2.31 1.76 2.02
N ILE A 172 3.45 2.00 2.66
CA ILE A 172 3.58 2.13 4.12
C ILE A 172 2.78 3.35 4.59
N ARG A 173 2.91 4.50 3.91
CA ARG A 173 2.11 5.69 4.21
C ARG A 173 0.62 5.39 4.15
N GLU A 174 0.13 4.67 3.14
CA GLU A 174 -1.28 4.33 3.00
C GLU A 174 -1.77 3.47 4.16
N ILE A 175 -1.00 2.45 4.53
CA ILE A 175 -1.29 1.58 5.67
C ILE A 175 -1.35 2.41 6.95
N LEU A 176 -0.32 3.21 7.24
CA LEU A 176 -0.24 4.01 8.46
C LEU A 176 -1.37 5.05 8.54
N VAL A 177 -1.66 5.77 7.45
CA VAL A 177 -2.72 6.78 7.42
C VAL A 177 -4.11 6.16 7.63
N ARG A 178 -4.34 4.93 7.17
CA ARG A 178 -5.66 4.28 7.24
C ARG A 178 -5.84 3.37 8.46
N ARG A 179 -4.75 2.96 9.13
CA ARG A 179 -4.79 1.93 10.19
C ARG A 179 -4.11 2.35 11.49
N SER A 180 -3.60 3.58 11.59
CA SER A 180 -2.91 4.09 12.78
C SER A 180 -3.34 5.54 13.09
N PRO A 181 -3.05 6.06 14.29
CA PRO A 181 -3.32 7.46 14.63
C PRO A 181 -2.32 8.46 13.98
N LEU A 182 -1.44 8.02 13.07
CA LEU A 182 -0.42 8.87 12.47
C LEU A 182 -0.94 9.82 11.38
N ARG A 183 -2.22 9.74 10.99
CA ARG A 183 -2.78 10.65 9.99
C ARG A 183 -2.69 12.12 10.48
N GLY A 184 -1.95 12.95 9.74
CA GLY A 184 -1.70 14.35 10.11
C GLY A 184 -0.61 14.55 11.17
N SER A 185 0.02 13.46 11.65
CA SER A 185 1.15 13.54 12.58
C SER A 185 2.43 13.96 11.87
N ARG A 186 3.24 14.78 12.54
CA ARG A 186 4.60 15.14 12.10
C ARG A 186 5.55 13.93 12.08
N TRP A 187 5.19 12.85 12.76
CA TRP A 187 5.96 11.60 12.81
C TRP A 187 5.69 10.65 11.65
N LEU A 188 4.62 10.87 10.86
CA LEU A 188 4.26 9.96 9.77
C LEU A 188 5.39 9.83 8.74
N ALA A 189 5.89 10.95 8.22
CA ALA A 189 6.92 10.93 7.20
C ALA A 189 8.25 10.31 7.69
N PRO A 190 8.82 10.72 8.85
CA PRO A 190 10.00 10.06 9.39
C PRO A 190 9.83 8.55 9.59
N LEU A 191 8.71 8.10 10.14
CA LEU A 191 8.47 6.67 10.36
C LEU A 191 8.34 5.88 9.06
N VAL A 192 7.72 6.45 8.03
CA VAL A 192 7.68 5.84 6.69
C VAL A 192 9.10 5.69 6.12
N VAL A 193 9.92 6.73 6.21
CA VAL A 193 11.32 6.69 5.73
C VAL A 193 12.12 5.65 6.50
N CYS A 194 12.04 5.63 7.82
CA CYS A 194 12.71 4.63 8.65
C CYS A 194 12.27 3.21 8.31
N ALA A 195 10.98 2.98 8.07
CA ALA A 195 10.47 1.66 7.68
C ALA A 195 10.98 1.22 6.31
N CYS A 196 11.08 2.13 5.33
CA CYS A 196 11.68 1.82 4.01
C CYS A 196 13.17 1.49 4.15
N LEU A 197 13.92 2.29 4.91
CA LEU A 197 15.35 2.05 5.13
C LEU A 197 15.60 0.75 5.90
N ALA A 198 14.80 0.45 6.94
CA ALA A 198 14.89 -0.80 7.67
C ALA A 198 14.59 -2.02 6.79
N PHE A 199 13.60 -1.91 5.90
CA PHE A 199 13.32 -2.95 4.91
C PHE A 199 14.51 -3.16 3.97
N SER A 200 15.10 -2.06 3.46
CA SER A 200 16.31 -2.12 2.62
C SER A 200 17.46 -2.81 3.36
N ALA A 201 17.76 -2.39 4.59
CA ALA A 201 18.86 -2.95 5.37
C ALA A 201 18.67 -4.47 5.63
N VAL A 202 17.44 -4.91 5.88
CA VAL A 202 17.14 -6.35 6.03
C VAL A 202 17.37 -7.11 4.72
N PHE A 203 17.05 -6.52 3.58
CA PHE A 203 17.29 -7.13 2.28
C PHE A 203 18.79 -7.32 2.01
N GLU A 204 19.59 -6.27 2.22
CA GLU A 204 21.05 -6.33 2.13
C GLU A 204 21.66 -7.38 3.07
N MET A 205 21.09 -7.55 4.26
CA MET A 205 21.52 -8.59 5.19
C MET A 205 21.24 -10.00 4.64
N PHE A 206 20.14 -10.21 3.91
CA PHE A 206 19.87 -11.49 3.26
C PHE A 206 20.84 -11.77 2.11
N GLU A 207 21.16 -10.76 1.32
CA GLU A 207 22.14 -10.89 0.23
C GLU A 207 23.53 -11.21 0.78
N TRP A 208 23.99 -10.44 1.77
CA TRP A 208 25.24 -10.74 2.48
C TRP A 208 25.24 -12.16 3.06
N TRP A 209 24.17 -12.59 3.73
CA TRP A 209 24.08 -13.95 4.28
C TRP A 209 24.17 -15.00 3.15
N SER A 210 23.45 -14.79 2.04
CA SER A 210 23.47 -15.70 0.91
C SER A 210 24.89 -15.87 0.35
N ALA A 211 25.66 -14.79 0.31
CA ALA A 211 27.05 -14.81 -0.14
C ALA A 211 27.97 -15.56 0.84
N VAL A 212 27.79 -15.35 2.14
CA VAL A 212 28.52 -16.10 3.18
C VAL A 212 28.25 -17.60 3.08
N VAL A 213 27.02 -18.01 2.78
CA VAL A 213 26.63 -19.43 2.66
C VAL A 213 27.12 -20.06 1.35
N ALA A 214 27.10 -19.32 0.24
CA ALA A 214 27.55 -19.82 -1.07
C ALA A 214 29.09 -19.85 -1.23
N GLY A 215 29.84 -19.20 -0.33
CA GLY A 215 31.31 -19.15 -0.36
C GLY A 215 31.85 -18.23 -1.47
N SER A 216 33.12 -18.43 -1.87
CA SER A 216 33.81 -17.60 -2.89
C SER A 216 33.25 -17.71 -4.32
N ALA A 217 32.13 -18.41 -4.50
CA ALA A 217 31.37 -18.48 -5.76
C ALA A 217 30.19 -17.47 -5.80
N ALA A 218 30.04 -16.62 -4.78
CA ALA A 218 28.91 -15.70 -4.63
C ALA A 218 29.04 -14.35 -5.35
N ASP A 219 30.21 -14.01 -5.89
CA ASP A 219 30.42 -12.73 -6.58
C ASP A 219 29.47 -12.55 -7.78
N ASP A 220 29.07 -13.65 -8.42
CA ASP A 220 28.15 -13.66 -9.56
C ASP A 220 26.67 -13.48 -9.17
N PHE A 221 26.29 -13.84 -7.93
CA PHE A 221 24.90 -13.69 -7.45
C PHE A 221 24.62 -12.29 -6.92
N LEU A 222 25.57 -11.69 -6.20
CA LEU A 222 25.39 -10.38 -5.56
C LEU A 222 25.32 -9.20 -6.55
N ALA A 223 25.56 -9.42 -7.85
CA ALA A 223 25.58 -8.38 -8.87
C ALA A 223 26.44 -7.14 -8.52
N THR A 224 27.37 -7.25 -7.55
CA THR A 224 28.20 -6.12 -7.06
C THR A 224 29.02 -5.51 -8.17
N GLN A 225 29.33 -6.29 -9.20
CA GLN A 225 30.20 -5.89 -10.31
C GLN A 225 31.56 -5.35 -9.80
N GLY A 226 32.01 -5.85 -8.64
CA GLY A 226 33.24 -5.42 -7.97
C GLY A 226 33.12 -4.14 -7.14
N ASP A 227 31.91 -3.60 -6.92
CA ASP A 227 31.69 -2.43 -6.08
C ASP A 227 31.66 -2.82 -4.58
N VAL A 228 32.69 -2.41 -3.83
CA VAL A 228 32.78 -2.67 -2.37
C VAL A 228 31.76 -1.85 -1.58
N TRP A 229 31.20 -0.80 -2.18
CA TRP A 229 30.23 0.10 -1.55
C TRP A 229 28.79 -0.18 -1.94
N ASP A 230 28.52 -1.32 -2.57
CA ASP A 230 27.22 -1.56 -3.22
C ASP A 230 26.06 -1.47 -2.24
N THR A 231 26.10 -2.29 -1.19
CA THR A 231 25.13 -2.29 -0.10
C THR A 231 24.89 -0.91 0.51
N GLN A 232 25.93 -0.07 0.66
CA GLN A 232 25.78 1.29 1.16
C GLN A 232 25.06 2.20 0.15
N TRP A 233 25.39 2.09 -1.13
CA TRP A 233 24.70 2.80 -2.20
C TRP A 233 23.23 2.38 -2.31
N ASP A 234 22.95 1.10 -2.16
CA ASP A 234 21.61 0.53 -2.26
C ASP A 234 20.71 1.02 -1.14
N MET A 235 21.17 0.94 0.10
CA MET A 235 20.46 1.56 1.24
C MET A 235 20.32 3.08 1.09
N PHE A 236 21.35 3.76 0.59
CA PHE A 236 21.30 5.20 0.38
C PHE A 236 20.27 5.59 -0.69
N LEU A 237 20.20 4.87 -1.80
CA LEU A 237 19.22 5.14 -2.85
C LEU A 237 17.80 4.76 -2.42
N ALA A 238 17.62 3.71 -1.62
CA ALA A 238 16.34 3.43 -0.99
C ALA A 238 15.90 4.58 -0.04
N LEU A 239 16.83 5.14 0.75
CA LEU A 239 16.55 6.31 1.58
C LEU A 239 16.14 7.53 0.73
N VAL A 240 16.90 7.85 -0.32
CA VAL A 240 16.59 8.95 -1.24
C VAL A 240 15.25 8.74 -1.91
N GLY A 241 14.98 7.53 -2.42
CA GLY A 241 13.71 7.16 -3.05
C GLY A 241 12.52 7.39 -2.13
N ALA A 242 12.62 6.96 -0.87
CA ALA A 242 11.55 7.15 0.11
C ALA A 242 11.28 8.64 0.39
N ILE A 243 12.33 9.45 0.57
CA ILE A 243 12.22 10.90 0.79
C ILE A 243 11.57 11.57 -0.43
N THR A 244 12.06 11.27 -1.63
CA THR A 244 11.55 11.84 -2.88
C THR A 244 10.10 11.46 -3.12
N SER A 245 9.72 10.21 -2.84
CA SER A 245 8.33 9.75 -2.95
C SER A 245 7.39 10.55 -2.07
N LEU A 246 7.75 10.73 -0.79
CA LEU A 246 6.94 11.52 0.13
C LEU A 246 6.86 12.99 -0.28
N ALA A 247 7.97 13.58 -0.73
CA ALA A 247 8.03 14.97 -1.18
C ALA A 247 7.13 15.23 -2.40
N LEU A 248 7.15 14.32 -3.38
CA LEU A 248 6.44 14.50 -4.65
C LEU A 248 4.98 14.03 -4.60
N LEU A 249 4.70 12.92 -3.92
CA LEU A 249 3.45 12.19 -4.08
C LEU A 249 2.49 12.31 -2.90
N SER A 250 2.92 12.76 -1.71
CA SER A 250 2.03 12.84 -0.54
C SER A 250 0.77 13.65 -0.82
N ARG A 251 0.88 14.80 -1.50
CA ARG A 251 -0.27 15.66 -1.84
C ARG A 251 -1.22 15.01 -2.83
N LEU A 252 -0.69 14.25 -3.78
CA LEU A 252 -1.51 13.52 -4.76
C LEU A 252 -2.21 12.34 -4.08
N HIS A 253 -1.48 11.60 -3.24
CA HIS A 253 -2.00 10.50 -2.46
C HIS A 253 -3.13 10.94 -1.52
N ASP A 254 -2.99 12.09 -0.86
CA ASP A 254 -4.02 12.65 0.02
C ASP A 254 -5.36 12.90 -0.68
N ARG A 255 -5.36 13.16 -1.99
CA ARG A 255 -6.58 13.34 -2.79
C ARG A 255 -7.32 12.02 -3.06
N GLU A 256 -6.62 10.89 -2.97
CA GLU A 256 -7.21 9.55 -3.16
C GLU A 256 -7.60 8.88 -1.84
N LEU A 257 -7.11 9.41 -0.71
CA LEU A 257 -7.44 8.90 0.62
C LEU A 257 -8.80 9.42 1.10
N PRO A 258 -9.54 8.63 1.91
CA PRO A 258 -10.77 9.12 2.54
C PRO A 258 -10.51 10.40 3.35
N PRO A 259 -11.50 11.30 3.47
CA PRO A 259 -11.35 12.50 4.29
C PRO A 259 -10.97 12.15 5.73
N PRO A 260 -10.16 12.98 6.40
CA PRO A 260 -9.82 12.76 7.79
C PRO A 260 -11.10 12.72 8.66
N PRO A 261 -11.09 11.98 9.78
CA PRO A 261 -12.19 12.04 10.75
C PRO A 261 -12.46 13.51 11.15
N ALA A 262 -13.73 13.86 11.34
CA ALA A 262 -14.09 15.19 11.82
C ALA A 262 -13.39 15.45 13.17
N ASP A 263 -12.72 16.60 13.29
CA ASP A 263 -12.05 16.98 14.54
C ASP A 263 -13.13 17.30 15.59
N PRO A 264 -13.25 16.52 16.68
CA PRO A 264 -14.22 16.79 17.74
C PRO A 264 -14.00 18.15 18.42
N ARG A 265 -12.81 18.74 18.27
CA ARG A 265 -12.44 20.04 18.86
C ARG A 265 -12.83 21.24 17.99
N ARG A 266 -13.23 21.01 16.74
CA ARG A 266 -13.85 22.05 15.90
C ARG A 266 -15.35 21.98 16.11
N SER A 267 -15.83 22.51 17.23
CA SER A 267 -17.25 22.85 17.36
C SER A 267 -17.64 23.76 16.20
N PRO A 268 -18.78 23.54 15.51
CA PRO A 268 -19.31 24.56 14.62
C PRO A 268 -19.56 25.78 15.50
N VAL A 269 -18.77 26.84 15.28
CA VAL A 269 -18.94 28.11 15.97
C VAL A 269 -20.41 28.50 15.82
N GLY A 270 -21.09 28.62 16.96
CA GLY A 270 -22.49 29.00 17.02
C GLY A 270 -22.68 30.29 16.23
N SER A 271 -23.46 30.21 15.16
CA SER A 271 -23.95 31.37 14.44
C SER A 271 -24.66 32.29 15.41
N ASP A 272 -24.24 33.56 15.41
CA ASP A 272 -24.90 34.70 16.07
C ASP A 272 -26.41 34.53 16.16
N GLN A 273 -26.91 34.35 17.39
CA GLN A 273 -28.29 34.72 17.67
C GLN A 273 -28.33 36.25 17.78
N PRO A 274 -29.14 36.96 16.97
CA PRO A 274 -29.29 38.39 17.13
C PRO A 274 -29.96 38.66 18.48
N ARG A 275 -29.29 39.43 19.33
CA ARG A 275 -29.89 39.96 20.57
C ARG A 275 -31.09 40.82 20.16
N MET A 276 -32.30 40.33 20.43
CA MET A 276 -33.48 41.19 20.47
C MET A 276 -33.30 42.17 21.63
N THR A 277 -33.07 43.44 21.28
CA THR A 277 -33.18 44.56 22.21
C THR A 277 -34.66 44.76 22.55
N ALA A 278 -34.97 44.70 23.85
CA ALA A 278 -36.25 45.13 24.42
C ALA A 278 -36.25 46.65 24.64
#